data_AF-R5YG57-F1
#
_entry.id   AF-R5YG57-F1
#
_cell.length_a   1.000
_cell.length_b   1.000
_cell.length_c   1.000
_cell.angle_alpha   90.00
_cell.angle_beta   90.00
_cell.angle_gamma   90.00
#
_symmetry.space_group_name_H-M   'P 1'
#
loop_
_entity.id
_entity.type
_entity.pdbx_description
1 polymer ?
#
loop_
_entity_poly.entity_id
_entity_poly.type
_entity_poly.pdbx_seq_one_letter_code
_entity_poly.pdbx_strand_id
1 'polypeptide(L)'
;MNFVNKEHFNIFLRGLTYLGQGFQGICYLNKNNNIVYKVFHEYMDNEKAGYDKDFLLRFSNIKNNTFIWPTDVIYVENELVGYTMPYKNSKNLFQIDPLSVSLNALEKGITNIFKDIKIITDNNVTLYDVMYNIMYKNGRLYVVDTLEQE
;
A
#
# COMPACT_ATOMS: atom_id res chain seq x y z
N MET A 1 -11.61 6.25 -8.62
CA MET A 1 -11.91 7.68 -8.31
C MET A 1 -11.54 8.59 -9.47
N ASN A 2 -12.34 9.62 -9.79
CA ASN A 2 -12.09 10.54 -10.91
C ASN A 2 -11.99 12.00 -10.45
N PHE A 3 -10.92 12.68 -10.83
CA PHE A 3 -10.70 14.10 -10.62
C PHE A 3 -10.74 14.86 -11.94
N VAL A 4 -11.41 16.00 -11.93
CA VAL A 4 -11.67 16.82 -13.13
C VAL A 4 -10.38 17.32 -13.77
N ASN A 5 -9.43 17.81 -12.98
CA ASN A 5 -8.17 18.36 -13.45
C ASN A 5 -7.08 18.29 -12.37
N LYS A 6 -5.84 18.61 -12.77
CA LYS A 6 -4.66 18.62 -11.89
C LYS A 6 -4.83 19.52 -10.67
N GLU A 7 -5.42 20.70 -10.84
CA GLU A 7 -5.64 21.65 -9.75
C GLU A 7 -6.60 21.10 -8.68
N HIS A 8 -7.73 20.54 -9.10
CA HIS A 8 -8.71 19.93 -8.22
C HIS A 8 -8.08 18.78 -7.41
N PHE A 9 -7.30 17.91 -8.07
CA PHE A 9 -6.63 16.82 -7.37
C PHE A 9 -5.56 17.33 -6.38
N ASN A 10 -4.79 18.35 -6.75
CA ASN A 10 -3.78 18.94 -5.85
C ASN A 10 -4.42 19.61 -4.62
N ILE A 11 -5.56 20.30 -4.78
CA ILE A 11 -6.32 20.86 -3.65
C ILE A 11 -6.79 19.74 -2.73
N PHE A 12 -7.30 18.64 -3.29
CA PHE A 12 -7.69 17.46 -2.52
C PHE A 12 -6.50 16.88 -1.73
N LEU A 13 -5.34 16.69 -2.36
CA LEU A 13 -4.13 16.16 -1.71
C LEU A 13 -3.64 17.05 -0.56
N ARG A 14 -3.75 18.38 -0.67
CA ARG A 14 -3.40 19.33 0.41
C ARG A 14 -4.24 19.14 1.67
N GLY A 15 -5.45 18.58 1.53
CA GLY A 15 -6.31 18.24 2.67
C GLY A 15 -5.95 16.92 3.37
N LEU A 16 -4.99 16.15 2.83
CA LEU A 16 -4.59 14.85 3.35
C LEU A 16 -3.33 14.95 4.22
N THR A 17 -3.11 13.94 5.06
CA THR A 17 -1.87 13.83 5.85
C THR A 17 -0.80 13.13 5.06
N TYR A 18 0.34 13.77 4.81
CA TYR A 18 1.51 13.13 4.23
C TYR A 18 2.01 11.98 5.13
N LEU A 19 2.24 10.79 4.54
CA LEU A 19 2.77 9.62 5.24
C LEU A 19 4.25 9.37 4.92
N GLY A 20 4.67 9.65 3.70
CA GLY A 20 6.02 9.34 3.22
C GLY A 20 6.07 9.21 1.71
N GLN A 21 7.28 9.02 1.19
CA GLN A 21 7.54 8.76 -0.23
C GLN A 21 8.45 7.54 -0.36
N GLY A 22 8.20 6.73 -1.39
CA GLY A 22 9.02 5.59 -1.78
C GLY A 22 9.51 5.73 -3.22
N PHE A 23 10.00 4.64 -3.79
CA PHE A 23 10.54 4.63 -5.16
C PHE A 23 9.49 4.95 -6.22
N GLN A 24 8.26 4.48 -6.05
CA GLN A 24 7.20 4.60 -7.05
C GLN A 24 6.34 5.85 -6.88
N GLY A 25 6.38 6.51 -5.72
CA GLY A 25 5.46 7.62 -5.47
C GLY A 25 5.33 8.06 -4.02
N ILE A 26 4.31 8.88 -3.78
CA ILE A 26 4.03 9.56 -2.51
C ILE A 26 2.73 9.05 -1.91
N CYS A 27 2.73 8.78 -0.61
CA CYS A 27 1.59 8.30 0.14
C CYS A 27 0.95 9.40 1.00
N TYR A 28 -0.36 9.57 0.85
CA TYR A 28 -1.19 10.48 1.63
C TYR A 28 -2.32 9.74 2.35
N LEU A 29 -2.62 10.09 3.59
CA LEU A 29 -3.69 9.51 4.39
C LEU A 29 -4.88 10.44 4.48
N ASN A 30 -6.04 9.95 4.07
CA ASN A 30 -7.32 10.50 4.49
C ASN A 30 -7.72 9.89 5.84
N LYS A 31 -7.60 10.68 6.91
CA LYS A 31 -7.89 10.24 8.28
C LYS A 31 -9.38 9.99 8.54
N ASN A 32 -10.27 10.59 7.75
CA ASN A 32 -11.71 10.47 7.97
C ASN A 32 -12.23 9.08 7.63
N ASN A 33 -11.61 8.41 6.65
CA ASN A 33 -12.02 7.08 6.19
C ASN A 33 -10.90 6.04 6.23
N ASN A 34 -9.71 6.38 6.74
CA ASN A 34 -8.55 5.50 6.83
C ASN A 34 -8.13 4.92 5.47
N ILE A 35 -8.14 5.75 4.43
CA ILE A 35 -7.67 5.39 3.09
C ILE A 35 -6.34 6.07 2.80
N VAL A 36 -5.37 5.29 2.32
CA VAL A 36 -4.11 5.79 1.77
C VAL A 36 -4.26 6.00 0.27
N TYR A 37 -3.78 7.14 -0.21
CA TYR A 37 -3.67 7.51 -1.60
C TYR A 37 -2.19 7.44 -1.95
N LYS A 38 -1.78 6.49 -2.79
CA LYS A 38 -0.45 6.42 -3.36
C LYS A 38 -0.49 7.05 -4.75
N VAL A 39 0.21 8.16 -4.91
CA VAL A 39 0.30 8.95 -6.14
C VAL A 39 1.66 8.70 -6.75
N PHE A 40 1.70 8.33 -8.02
CA PHE A 40 2.95 8.01 -8.72
C PHE A 40 3.82 9.26 -8.94
N HIS A 41 5.14 9.11 -8.97
CA HIS A 41 6.05 10.26 -9.21
C HIS A 41 5.86 10.85 -10.60
N GLU A 42 5.51 10.01 -11.58
CA GLU A 42 5.22 10.39 -12.95
C GLU A 42 4.13 11.48 -13.02
N TYR A 43 3.13 11.46 -12.12
CA TYR A 43 2.13 12.53 -12.04
C TYR A 43 2.74 13.90 -11.65
N MET A 44 3.75 13.89 -10.77
CA MET A 44 4.46 15.10 -10.37
C MET A 44 5.36 15.60 -11.51
N ASP A 45 5.95 14.69 -12.26
CA ASP A 45 6.84 14.96 -13.39
C ASP A 45 6.09 15.26 -14.70
N ASN A 46 4.75 15.10 -14.73
CA ASN A 46 3.89 15.22 -15.91
C ASN A 46 4.16 14.12 -16.96
N GLU A 47 4.48 12.93 -16.48
CA GLU A 47 4.69 11.72 -17.25
C GLU A 47 3.56 10.70 -16.99
N LYS A 48 3.51 9.65 -17.81
CA LYS A 48 2.54 8.56 -17.65
C LYS A 48 3.16 7.41 -16.87
N ALA A 49 2.50 6.97 -15.80
CA ALA A 49 2.95 5.85 -14.97
C ALA A 49 2.98 4.49 -15.69
N GLY A 50 2.32 4.35 -16.85
CA GLY A 50 2.33 3.12 -17.64
C GLY A 50 1.54 1.94 -17.07
N TYR A 51 0.90 2.09 -15.91
CA TYR A 51 0.02 1.09 -15.33
C TYR A 51 -1.43 1.23 -15.82
N ASP A 52 -2.10 0.10 -15.98
CA ASP A 52 -3.56 0.05 -16.14
C ASP A 52 -4.27 -0.39 -14.85
N LYS A 53 -5.59 -0.26 -14.85
CA LYS A 53 -6.43 -0.59 -13.69
C LYS A 53 -6.41 -2.08 -13.38
N ASP A 54 -6.40 -2.93 -14.39
CA ASP A 54 -6.48 -4.37 -14.21
C ASP A 54 -5.20 -4.89 -13.56
N PHE A 55 -4.05 -4.40 -13.99
CA PHE A 55 -2.75 -4.64 -13.36
C PHE A 55 -2.76 -4.23 -11.89
N LEU A 56 -3.21 -3.01 -11.55
CA LEU A 56 -3.17 -2.53 -10.17
C LEU A 56 -4.13 -3.27 -9.24
N LEU A 57 -5.28 -3.73 -9.75
CA LEU A 57 -6.32 -4.36 -8.95
C LEU A 57 -6.35 -5.90 -9.05
N ARG A 58 -5.45 -6.53 -9.82
CA ARG A 58 -5.48 -7.97 -10.13
C ARG A 58 -5.57 -8.89 -8.90
N PHE A 59 -5.00 -8.47 -7.78
CA PHE A 59 -4.96 -9.26 -6.54
C PHE A 59 -5.93 -8.79 -5.46
N SER A 60 -6.73 -7.75 -5.73
CA SER A 60 -7.68 -7.16 -4.77
C SER A 60 -8.72 -8.16 -4.24
N ASN A 61 -9.02 -9.22 -5.00
CA ASN A 61 -9.96 -10.27 -4.63
C ASN A 61 -9.34 -11.38 -3.75
N ILE A 62 -8.01 -11.44 -3.61
CA ILE A 62 -7.32 -12.45 -2.80
C ILE A 62 -7.47 -12.09 -1.32
N LYS A 63 -8.42 -12.75 -0.66
CA LYS A 63 -8.72 -12.54 0.76
C LYS A 63 -7.57 -13.03 1.64
N ASN A 64 -7.00 -12.12 2.41
CA ASN A 64 -5.97 -12.38 3.40
C ASN A 64 -6.00 -11.26 4.46
N ASN A 65 -5.26 -11.41 5.57
CA ASN A 65 -5.27 -10.43 6.65
C ASN A 65 -3.98 -9.59 6.75
N THR A 66 -2.99 -9.91 5.91
CA THR A 66 -1.61 -9.42 6.07
C THR A 66 -1.18 -8.50 4.91
N PHE A 67 -1.38 -8.91 3.68
CA PHE A 67 -1.00 -8.20 2.46
C PHE A 67 -2.08 -7.19 2.07
N ILE A 68 -1.65 -5.94 1.92
CA ILE A 68 -2.53 -4.80 1.68
C ILE A 68 -2.56 -4.51 0.20
N TRP A 69 -3.64 -4.94 -0.46
CA TRP A 69 -3.84 -4.72 -1.88
C TRP A 69 -4.39 -3.33 -2.18
N PRO A 70 -4.09 -2.78 -3.37
CA PRO A 70 -4.86 -1.69 -3.95
C PRO A 70 -6.36 -2.04 -4.02
N THR A 71 -7.21 -1.07 -3.72
CA THR A 71 -8.68 -1.24 -3.69
C THR A 71 -9.41 -0.42 -4.75
N ASP A 72 -8.84 0.70 -5.18
CA ASP A 72 -9.37 1.52 -6.28
C ASP A 72 -8.22 2.30 -6.92
N VAL A 73 -8.43 2.78 -8.14
CA VAL A 73 -7.46 3.59 -8.89
C VAL A 73 -7.85 5.07 -8.89
N ILE A 74 -6.88 5.95 -9.12
CA ILE A 74 -7.08 7.40 -9.15
C ILE A 74 -6.87 7.87 -10.59
N TYR A 75 -7.88 8.54 -11.14
CA TYR A 75 -7.81 9.20 -12.44
C TYR A 75 -7.83 10.72 -12.30
N VAL A 76 -7.02 11.41 -13.08
CA VAL A 76 -7.04 12.86 -13.29
C VAL A 76 -7.09 13.09 -14.80
N GLU A 77 -8.11 13.79 -15.30
CA GLU A 77 -8.27 14.03 -16.77
C GLU A 77 -8.24 12.73 -17.60
N ASN A 78 -8.84 11.66 -17.06
CA ASN A 78 -8.83 10.30 -17.61
C ASN A 78 -7.45 9.60 -17.64
N GLU A 79 -6.41 10.20 -17.07
CA GLU A 79 -5.12 9.55 -16.89
C GLU A 79 -5.02 8.91 -15.51
N LEU A 80 -4.51 7.67 -15.46
CA LEU A 80 -4.28 6.95 -14.21
C LEU A 80 -3.02 7.50 -13.54
N VAL A 81 -3.17 8.04 -12.33
CA VAL A 81 -2.09 8.74 -11.61
C VAL A 81 -1.71 8.08 -10.29
N GLY A 82 -2.42 7.03 -9.89
CA GLY A 82 -2.20 6.37 -8.62
C GLY A 82 -3.30 5.40 -8.24
N TYR A 83 -3.28 4.97 -6.98
CA TYR A 83 -4.27 4.07 -6.42
C TYR A 83 -4.51 4.34 -4.94
N THR A 84 -5.56 3.71 -4.42
CA THR A 84 -5.92 3.75 -3.01
C THR A 84 -5.79 2.38 -2.36
N MET A 85 -5.48 2.36 -1.07
CA MET A 85 -5.42 1.13 -0.27
C MET A 85 -5.82 1.39 1.20
N PRO A 86 -6.24 0.37 1.95
CA PRO A 86 -6.58 0.52 3.36
C PRO A 86 -5.38 0.96 4.21
N TYR A 87 -5.58 1.95 5.08
CA TYR A 87 -4.54 2.36 6.03
C TYR A 87 -4.38 1.33 7.16
N LYS A 88 -3.12 1.01 7.48
CA LYS A 88 -2.76 0.24 8.67
C LYS A 88 -1.98 1.12 9.63
N ASN A 89 -2.59 1.40 10.78
CA ASN A 89 -1.93 2.10 11.88
C ASN A 89 -0.90 1.17 12.54
N SER A 90 0.29 1.11 11.94
CA SER A 90 1.45 0.31 12.31
C SER A 90 2.72 1.07 11.93
N LYS A 91 3.87 0.64 12.43
CA LYS A 91 5.19 1.20 12.07
C LYS A 91 5.92 0.23 11.15
N ASN A 92 6.81 0.74 10.32
CA ASN A 92 7.69 -0.15 9.57
C ASN A 92 8.54 -0.97 10.56
N LEU A 93 8.59 -2.28 10.37
CA LEU A 93 9.25 -3.23 11.27
C LEU A 93 10.72 -2.86 11.50
N PHE A 94 11.43 -2.37 10.47
CA PHE A 94 12.85 -2.00 10.62
C PHE A 94 13.06 -0.75 11.51
N GLN A 95 12.02 0.06 11.71
CA GLN A 95 12.07 1.28 12.52
C GLN A 95 11.66 1.06 13.98
N ILE A 96 11.27 -0.16 14.33
CA ILE A 96 10.80 -0.48 15.67
C ILE A 96 12.00 -0.86 16.52
N ASP A 97 12.09 -0.28 17.71
CA ASP A 97 13.06 -0.70 18.72
C ASP A 97 12.82 -2.19 19.05
N PRO A 98 13.78 -3.09 18.71
CA PRO A 98 13.60 -4.52 18.94
C PRO A 98 13.35 -4.87 20.40
N LEU A 99 13.87 -4.09 21.35
CA LEU A 99 13.71 -4.32 22.78
C LEU A 99 12.30 -3.95 23.28
N SER A 100 11.54 -3.20 22.50
CA SER A 100 10.14 -2.85 22.78
C SER A 100 9.14 -3.93 22.33
N VAL A 101 9.61 -4.96 21.62
CA VAL A 101 8.76 -5.98 20.99
C VAL A 101 8.62 -7.21 21.88
N SER A 102 7.37 -7.59 22.18
CA SER A 102 7.08 -8.90 22.78
C SER A 102 7.35 -10.02 21.78
N LEU A 103 8.26 -10.93 22.12
CA LEU A 103 8.60 -12.09 21.29
C LEU A 103 7.39 -13.00 21.04
N ASN A 104 6.55 -13.25 22.06
CA ASN A 104 5.32 -14.04 21.91
C ASN A 104 4.33 -13.39 20.93
N ALA A 105 4.21 -12.05 20.95
CA ALA A 105 3.36 -11.34 20.01
C ALA A 105 3.93 -11.44 18.58
N LEU A 106 5.24 -11.28 18.44
CA LEU A 106 5.92 -11.40 17.16
C LEU A 106 5.77 -12.80 16.56
N GLU A 107 6.00 -13.86 17.35
CA GLU A 107 5.83 -15.26 16.95
C GLU A 107 4.40 -15.53 16.44
N LYS A 108 3.39 -15.02 17.14
CA LYS A 108 1.99 -15.10 16.69
C LYS A 108 1.78 -14.38 15.35
N GLY A 109 2.38 -13.20 15.19
CA GLY A 109 2.34 -12.45 13.93
C GLY A 109 2.96 -13.23 12.78
N ILE A 110 4.14 -13.80 13.01
CA ILE A 110 4.88 -14.63 12.05
C ILE A 110 4.04 -15.86 11.64
N THR A 111 3.46 -16.56 12.62
CA THR A 111 2.62 -17.73 12.36
C THR A 111 1.41 -17.40 11.48
N ASN A 112 0.82 -16.21 11.66
CA ASN A 112 -0.32 -15.78 10.86
C ASN A 112 0.07 -15.38 9.44
N ILE A 113 1.16 -14.62 9.25
CA ILE A 113 1.61 -14.23 7.91
C ILE A 113 2.00 -15.46 7.09
N PHE A 114 2.57 -16.52 7.67
CA PHE A 114 2.88 -17.75 6.93
C PHE A 114 1.64 -18.43 6.32
N LYS A 115 0.49 -18.33 6.99
CA LYS A 115 -0.78 -18.84 6.42
C LYS A 115 -1.22 -18.00 5.23
N ASP A 116 -1.09 -16.68 5.33
CA ASP A 116 -1.45 -15.77 4.25
C ASP A 116 -0.46 -15.83 3.07
N ILE A 117 0.84 -16.04 3.33
CA ILE A 117 1.85 -16.32 2.30
C ILE A 117 1.43 -17.54 1.49
N LYS A 118 1.02 -18.62 2.16
CA LYS A 118 0.54 -19.81 1.46
C LYS A 118 -0.66 -19.52 0.56
N ILE A 119 -1.64 -18.75 1.04
CA ILE A 119 -2.80 -18.34 0.23
C ILE A 119 -2.34 -17.60 -1.03
N ILE A 120 -1.40 -16.68 -0.89
CA ILE A 120 -0.88 -15.85 -1.99
C ILE A 120 -0.10 -16.68 -3.00
N THR A 121 0.80 -17.55 -2.53
CA THR A 121 1.57 -18.42 -3.42
C THR A 121 0.67 -19.46 -4.12
N ASP A 122 -0.35 -19.97 -3.45
CA ASP A 122 -1.34 -20.88 -4.05
C ASP A 122 -2.18 -20.17 -5.15
N ASN A 123 -2.23 -18.83 -5.14
CA ASN A 123 -2.81 -18.00 -6.20
C ASN A 123 -1.77 -17.53 -7.24
N ASN A 124 -0.57 -18.12 -7.26
CA ASN A 124 0.54 -17.80 -8.17
C ASN A 124 1.00 -16.35 -8.11
N VAL A 125 1.00 -15.75 -6.91
CA VAL A 125 1.50 -14.38 -6.71
C VAL A 125 2.89 -14.42 -6.08
N THR A 126 3.84 -13.76 -6.72
CA THR A 126 5.22 -13.63 -6.22
C THR A 126 5.52 -12.16 -5.92
N LEU A 127 5.97 -11.84 -4.70
CA LEU A 127 6.34 -10.49 -4.28
C LEU A 127 7.85 -10.42 -4.01
N TYR A 128 8.55 -9.45 -4.57
CA TYR A 128 10.03 -9.38 -4.46
C TYR A 128 10.51 -8.52 -3.29
N ASP A 129 9.79 -7.45 -2.97
CA ASP A 129 10.26 -6.39 -2.08
C ASP A 129 9.64 -6.41 -0.67
N VAL A 130 9.25 -7.61 -0.21
CA VAL A 130 8.51 -7.77 1.05
C VAL A 130 9.30 -7.27 2.26
N MET A 131 10.60 -7.54 2.33
CA MET A 131 11.44 -7.33 3.52
C MET A 131 11.45 -5.87 4.01
N TYR A 132 11.39 -4.90 3.09
CA TYR A 132 11.40 -3.47 3.43
C TYR A 132 10.01 -2.89 3.67
N ASN A 133 8.96 -3.64 3.31
CA ASN A 133 7.57 -3.20 3.31
C ASN A 133 6.71 -3.89 4.37
N ILE A 134 7.34 -4.47 5.40
CA ILE A 134 6.64 -5.07 6.54
C ILE A 134 6.35 -4.00 7.58
N MET A 135 5.07 -3.83 7.89
CA MET A 135 4.57 -3.00 8.98
C MET A 135 4.20 -3.89 10.17
N TYR A 136 4.52 -3.47 11.39
CA TYR A 136 4.23 -4.23 12.61
C TYR A 136 3.52 -3.39 13.67
N LYS A 137 2.58 -4.04 14.38
CA LYS A 137 1.99 -3.55 15.63
C LYS A 137 1.40 -4.70 16.45
N ASN A 138 1.92 -4.91 17.66
CA ASN A 138 1.34 -5.80 18.68
C ASN A 138 0.95 -7.19 18.14
N GLY A 139 1.88 -7.87 17.47
CA GLY A 139 1.67 -9.20 16.92
C GLY A 139 0.84 -9.26 15.64
N ARG A 140 0.61 -8.11 14.98
CA ARG A 140 0.08 -8.04 13.62
C ARG A 140 1.15 -7.53 12.69
N LEU A 141 1.36 -8.26 11.60
CA LEU A 141 2.19 -7.87 10.48
C LEU A 141 1.26 -7.42 9.35
N TYR A 142 1.72 -6.46 8.56
CA TYR A 142 1.09 -6.11 7.29
C TYR A 142 2.17 -5.92 6.25
N VAL A 143 1.96 -6.40 5.03
CA VAL A 143 2.86 -6.13 3.90
C VAL A 143 2.19 -5.08 3.02
N VAL A 144 2.85 -3.94 2.88
CA VAL A 144 2.43 -2.85 1.99
C VAL A 144 3.29 -2.85 0.72
N ASP A 145 3.04 -1.89 -0.17
CA ASP A 145 3.82 -1.68 -1.40
C ASP A 145 4.04 -2.95 -2.23
N THR A 146 2.92 -3.54 -2.66
CA THR A 146 2.90 -4.84 -3.32
C THR A 146 2.97 -4.75 -4.84
N LEU A 147 3.55 -3.69 -5.42
CA LEU A 147 3.56 -3.54 -6.89
C LEU A 147 4.70 -4.28 -7.59
N GLU A 148 5.80 -4.56 -6.89
CA GLU A 148 6.92 -5.34 -7.45
C GLU A 148 6.66 -6.84 -7.34
N GLN A 149 6.06 -7.39 -8.39
CA GLN A 149 5.46 -8.73 -8.35
C GLN A 149 5.28 -9.37 -9.74
N GLU A 150 5.34 -10.69 -9.78
CA GLU A 150 4.97 -11.55 -10.93
C GLU A 150 3.72 -12.38 -10.61
#